data_AF-A0A9D2NVV9-F1
#
_entry.id   AF-A0A9D2NVV9-F1
#
_cell.length_a   1.000
_cell.length_b   1.000
_cell.length_c   1.000
_cell.angle_alpha   90.00
_cell.angle_beta   90.00
_cell.angle_gamma   90.00
#
_symmetry.space_group_name_H-M   'P 1'
#
loop_
_entity.id
_entity.type
_entity.pdbx_description
1 polymer ?
#
loop_
_entity_poly.entity_id
_entity_poly.type
_entity_poly.pdbx_seq_one_letter_code
_entity_poly.pdbx_strand_id
1 'polypeptide(L)'
;MANYEQAEAFCEKARRKEAAELTLFSVLDEGRLIRYDMETADGRIHVALRSLQWKEGEPEVYYSHEYEAYTWEYTDKGFLFIEEYQPAGYDGPPGRIGFRIKPLDQRCRELNRKYVLPVGYTRNNLLVTDWDETDYAGLELYDLYEILYRVKYGDYVPYSAYEGAEYEIPEVEFEEVLQTFFQIDSQTIRAKTVYHPDSRTYRYRPRGLHDAELPYGPYPEVTACEEQADGTICLTVEAVWERKGLDSAARSELVVRPLENGSFQYVSNAVQSWDEELEFVWYSPRLTDEEWDAWYGAEAMQQ
;
A
#
# COMPACT_ATOMS: atom_id res chain seq x y z
N MET A 1 12.97 7.70 10.68
CA MET A 1 14.44 7.63 10.55
C MET A 1 15.09 7.73 11.94
N ALA A 2 16.24 7.11 12.16
CA ALA A 2 17.08 7.36 13.34
C ALA A 2 18.06 8.51 13.05
N ASN A 3 18.36 9.37 14.03
CA ASN A 3 19.20 10.56 13.86
C ASN A 3 18.71 11.49 12.74
N TYR A 4 17.40 11.70 12.66
CA TYR A 4 16.77 12.41 11.55
C TYR A 4 17.20 13.88 11.43
N GLU A 5 17.67 14.48 12.53
CA GLU A 5 18.10 15.87 12.60
C GLU A 5 19.26 16.16 11.65
N GLN A 6 20.12 15.18 11.39
CA GLN A 6 21.21 15.32 10.42
C GLN A 6 20.68 15.38 8.99
N ALA A 7 19.70 14.53 8.66
CA ALA A 7 19.07 14.51 7.35
C ALA A 7 18.15 15.72 7.12
N GLU A 8 17.45 16.18 8.16
CA GLU A 8 16.69 17.44 8.12
C GLU A 8 17.63 18.63 7.90
N ALA A 9 18.76 18.70 8.63
CA ALA A 9 19.75 19.76 8.43
C ALA A 9 20.33 19.76 7.01
N PHE A 10 20.55 18.58 6.41
CA PHE A 10 20.94 18.46 5.00
C PHE A 10 19.87 19.06 4.07
N CYS A 11 18.59 18.71 4.25
CA CYS A 11 17.49 19.25 3.45
C CYS A 11 17.39 20.78 3.56
N GLU A 12 17.52 21.31 4.77
CA GLU A 12 17.50 22.76 5.01
C GLU A 12 18.70 23.48 4.37
N LYS A 13 19.89 22.87 4.40
CA LYS A 13 21.06 23.41 3.69
C LYS A 13 20.87 23.38 2.17
N ALA A 14 20.33 22.30 1.63
CA ALA A 14 19.99 22.20 0.21
C ALA A 14 19.02 23.32 -0.20
N ARG A 15 17.97 23.60 0.60
CA ARG A 15 17.04 24.72 0.37
C ARG A 15 17.74 26.07 0.35
N ARG A 16 18.72 26.28 1.25
CA ARG A 16 19.55 27.50 1.32
C ARG A 16 20.69 27.54 0.31
N LYS A 17 20.82 26.53 -0.56
CA LYS A 17 21.90 26.39 -1.55
C LYS A 17 23.30 26.26 -0.94
N GLU A 18 23.38 25.78 0.30
CA GLU A 18 24.63 25.57 1.02
C GLU A 18 25.20 24.18 0.75
N ALA A 19 26.51 24.03 0.90
CA ALA A 19 27.15 22.73 0.79
C ALA A 19 26.86 21.83 2.00
N ALA A 20 26.48 20.58 1.75
CA ALA A 20 26.31 19.57 2.78
C ALA A 20 26.44 18.15 2.22
N GLU A 21 26.69 17.20 3.11
CA GLU A 21 26.75 15.77 2.80
C GLU A 21 25.81 15.02 3.75
N LEU A 22 25.25 13.91 3.26
CA LEU A 22 24.37 13.03 4.03
C LEU A 22 24.57 11.58 3.58
N THR A 23 24.75 10.68 4.53
CA THR A 23 24.66 9.24 4.26
C THR A 23 23.39 8.68 4.89
N LEU A 24 22.55 8.04 4.08
CA LEU A 24 21.39 7.28 4.53
C LEU A 24 21.58 5.79 4.30
N PHE A 25 21.03 4.99 5.22
CA PHE A 25 20.95 3.55 5.08
C PHE A 25 19.49 3.11 5.10
N SER A 26 19.05 2.46 4.04
CA SER A 26 17.77 1.77 3.98
C SER A 26 17.99 0.29 4.24
N VAL A 27 17.34 -0.24 5.27
CA VAL A 27 17.38 -1.66 5.63
C VAL A 27 16.14 -2.31 5.04
N LEU A 28 16.35 -3.27 4.15
CA LEU A 28 15.31 -4.02 3.47
C LEU A 28 15.16 -5.41 4.12
N ASP A 29 14.16 -6.16 3.65
CA ASP A 29 13.95 -7.54 4.06
C ASP A 29 15.18 -8.42 3.80
N GLU A 30 15.31 -9.47 4.62
CA GLU A 30 16.42 -10.44 4.58
C GLU A 30 17.80 -9.82 4.86
N GLY A 31 17.84 -8.62 5.46
CA GLY A 31 19.08 -7.95 5.85
C GLY A 31 19.81 -7.26 4.69
N ARG A 32 19.17 -7.13 3.52
CA ARG A 32 19.70 -6.32 2.41
C ARG A 32 19.75 -4.84 2.80
N LEU A 33 20.72 -4.12 2.26
CA LEU A 33 20.97 -2.72 2.59
C LEU A 33 21.15 -1.89 1.33
N ILE A 34 20.55 -0.71 1.30
CA ILE A 34 20.90 0.32 0.31
C ILE A 34 21.53 1.49 1.06
N ARG A 35 22.76 1.85 0.68
CA ARG A 35 23.44 3.06 1.14
C ARG A 35 23.25 4.16 0.10
N TYR A 36 22.77 5.31 0.54
CA TYR A 36 22.71 6.54 -0.25
C TYR A 36 23.74 7.52 0.32
N ASP A 37 24.73 7.89 -0.46
CA ASP A 37 25.60 9.02 -0.18
C ASP A 37 25.10 10.19 -1.03
N MET A 38 24.74 11.29 -0.37
CA MET A 38 24.16 12.46 -1.01
C MET A 38 24.99 13.70 -0.71
N GLU A 39 25.19 14.51 -1.74
CA GLU A 39 25.90 15.78 -1.65
C GLU A 39 24.98 16.87 -2.19
N THR A 40 24.94 18.02 -1.52
CA THR A 40 24.23 19.20 -2.03
C THR A 40 25.17 20.37 -2.17
N ALA A 41 25.03 21.12 -3.25
CA ALA A 41 25.70 22.39 -3.52
C ALA A 41 24.86 23.21 -4.51
N ASP A 42 24.79 24.53 -4.32
CA ASP A 42 23.99 25.45 -5.16
C ASP A 42 22.49 25.07 -5.26
N GLY A 43 21.98 24.29 -4.31
CA GLY A 43 20.59 23.80 -4.29
C GLY A 43 20.32 22.59 -5.18
N ARG A 44 21.37 21.97 -5.74
CA ARG A 44 21.30 20.67 -6.43
C ARG A 44 21.64 19.56 -5.44
N ILE A 45 21.15 18.35 -5.70
CA ILE A 45 21.49 17.14 -4.94
C ILE A 45 22.08 16.12 -5.89
N HIS A 46 23.30 15.67 -5.60
CA HIS A 46 23.89 14.50 -6.22
C HIS A 46 23.68 13.29 -5.32
N VAL A 47 23.34 12.14 -5.92
CA VAL A 47 23.04 10.90 -5.21
C VAL A 47 23.93 9.80 -5.75
N ALA A 48 24.67 9.14 -4.87
CA ALA A 48 25.38 7.90 -5.13
C ALA A 48 24.77 6.78 -4.28
N LEU A 49 24.12 5.82 -4.92
CA LEU A 49 23.48 4.70 -4.24
C LEU A 49 24.26 3.40 -4.47
N ARG A 50 24.36 2.59 -3.42
CA ARG A 50 25.03 1.28 -3.45
C ARG A 50 24.16 0.26 -2.75
N SER A 51 23.80 -0.82 -3.46
CA SER A 51 23.03 -1.92 -2.89
C SER A 51 23.97 -3.04 -2.48
N LEU A 52 23.81 -3.49 -1.24
CA LEU A 52 24.60 -4.54 -0.65
C LEU A 52 23.73 -5.77 -0.32
N GLN A 53 24.27 -6.94 -0.61
CA GLN A 53 23.66 -8.25 -0.34
C GLN A 53 24.66 -9.17 0.35
N TRP A 54 24.18 -10.05 1.23
CA TRP A 54 25.07 -10.99 1.91
C TRP A 54 25.18 -12.28 1.10
N LYS A 55 26.40 -12.68 0.78
CA LYS A 55 26.70 -13.91 0.06
C LYS A 55 27.68 -14.73 0.90
N GLU A 56 27.24 -15.93 1.29
CA GLU A 56 28.03 -16.83 2.17
C GLU A 56 28.46 -16.16 3.50
N GLY A 57 27.66 -15.23 4.00
CA GLY A 57 27.93 -14.48 5.24
C GLY A 57 28.81 -13.24 5.07
N GLU A 58 29.33 -12.98 3.86
CA GLU A 58 30.15 -11.81 3.54
C GLU A 58 29.33 -10.73 2.80
N PRO A 59 29.52 -9.44 3.11
CA PRO A 59 28.82 -8.37 2.41
C PRO A 59 29.44 -8.09 1.04
N GLU A 60 28.62 -8.10 -0.01
CA GLU A 60 29.00 -7.76 -1.38
C GLU A 60 28.15 -6.60 -1.91
N VAL A 61 28.79 -5.60 -2.51
CA VAL A 61 28.10 -4.56 -3.29
C VAL A 61 27.78 -5.15 -4.66
N TYR A 62 26.49 -5.31 -4.96
CA TYR A 62 26.05 -5.92 -6.22
C TYR A 62 25.49 -4.90 -7.22
N TYR A 63 25.21 -3.68 -6.78
CA TYR A 63 24.72 -2.59 -7.62
C TYR A 63 25.24 -1.24 -7.12
N SER A 64 25.60 -0.36 -8.06
CA SER A 64 26.03 1.01 -7.80
C SER A 64 25.47 1.90 -8.90
N HIS A 65 24.95 3.06 -8.53
CA HIS A 65 24.40 4.03 -9.47
C HIS A 65 24.57 5.44 -8.92
N GLU A 66 24.88 6.40 -9.80
CA GLU A 66 25.14 7.79 -9.42
C GLU A 66 24.40 8.71 -10.39
N TYR A 67 23.69 9.71 -9.86
CA TYR A 67 22.92 10.66 -10.65
C TYR A 67 22.79 12.02 -9.93
N GLU A 68 22.58 13.09 -10.69
CA GLU A 68 22.08 14.36 -10.15
C GLU A 68 20.55 14.31 -10.13
N ALA A 69 19.94 14.68 -9.00
CA ALA A 69 18.50 14.78 -8.88
C ALA A 69 17.95 15.79 -9.89
N TYR A 70 17.01 15.35 -10.72
CA TYR A 70 16.28 16.19 -11.66
C TYR A 70 15.37 17.18 -10.95
N THR A 71 14.60 16.67 -9.98
CA THR A 71 13.87 17.48 -9.00
C THR A 71 14.05 16.88 -7.61
N TRP A 72 13.88 17.70 -6.59
CA TRP A 72 13.79 17.24 -5.22
C TRP A 72 12.91 18.19 -4.41
N GLU A 73 12.26 17.64 -3.39
CA GLU A 73 11.42 18.40 -2.48
C GLU A 73 11.57 17.84 -1.07
N TYR A 74 11.85 18.72 -0.12
CA TYR A 74 11.62 18.43 1.29
C TYR A 74 10.25 19.00 1.66
N THR A 75 9.32 18.19 2.17
CA THR A 75 7.95 18.62 2.49
C THR A 75 7.83 19.06 3.95
N ASP A 76 6.78 19.82 4.26
CA ASP A 76 6.51 20.24 5.65
C ASP A 76 6.16 19.06 6.57
N LYS A 77 5.61 17.97 6.01
CA LYS A 77 5.38 16.70 6.72
C LYS A 77 6.66 15.86 6.87
N GLY A 78 7.80 16.38 6.40
CA GLY A 78 9.12 15.81 6.63
C GLY A 78 9.50 14.66 5.71
N PHE A 79 8.97 14.63 4.49
CA PHE A 79 9.45 13.76 3.43
C PHE A 79 10.49 14.45 2.56
N LEU A 80 11.57 13.73 2.20
CA LEU A 80 12.47 14.13 1.12
C LEU A 80 12.14 13.28 -0.11
N PHE A 81 11.53 13.87 -1.13
CA PHE A 81 11.37 13.25 -2.44
C PHE A 81 12.53 13.64 -3.35
N ILE A 82 13.08 12.67 -4.07
CA ILE A 82 14.13 12.86 -5.05
C ILE A 82 13.70 12.18 -6.35
N GLU A 83 13.82 12.88 -7.47
CA GLU A 83 13.51 12.38 -8.79
C GLU A 83 14.77 12.31 -9.64
N GLU A 84 15.04 11.14 -10.23
CA GLU A 84 15.98 10.94 -11.31
C GLU A 84 15.30 11.24 -12.65
N TYR A 85 16.01 11.93 -13.54
CA TYR A 85 15.49 12.23 -14.89
C TYR A 85 15.25 10.93 -15.67
N GLN A 86 14.06 10.81 -16.25
CA GLN A 86 13.72 9.70 -17.15
C GLN A 86 13.42 10.24 -18.55
N PRO A 87 14.06 9.69 -19.61
CA PRO A 87 13.76 10.09 -20.97
C PRO A 87 12.35 9.69 -21.38
N ALA A 88 11.77 10.40 -22.34
CA ALA A 88 10.46 10.06 -22.90
C ALA A 88 10.43 8.61 -23.42
N GLY A 89 9.42 7.85 -23.02
CA GLY A 89 9.28 6.42 -23.37
C GLY A 89 10.08 5.46 -22.48
N TYR A 90 10.68 5.93 -21.39
CA TYR A 90 11.27 5.05 -20.38
C TYR A 90 10.18 4.19 -19.71
N ASP A 91 10.39 2.88 -19.70
CA ASP A 91 9.44 1.86 -19.19
C ASP A 91 10.02 1.08 -17.99
N GLY A 92 10.93 1.70 -17.25
CA GLY A 92 11.51 1.12 -16.04
C GLY A 92 10.80 1.56 -14.75
N PRO A 93 11.41 1.30 -13.58
CA PRO A 93 10.88 1.75 -12.29
C PRO A 93 10.66 3.26 -12.26
N PRO A 94 9.69 3.78 -11.48
CA PRO A 94 9.52 5.22 -11.31
C PRO A 94 10.83 5.88 -10.87
N GLY A 95 11.17 7.01 -11.49
CA GLY A 95 12.40 7.74 -11.18
C GLY A 95 12.38 8.45 -9.84
N ARG A 96 11.28 8.35 -9.08
CA ARG A 96 11.07 9.09 -7.84
C ARG A 96 11.13 8.17 -6.62
N ILE A 97 11.89 8.57 -5.61
CA ILE A 97 12.02 7.91 -4.32
C ILE A 97 11.66 8.88 -3.19
N GLY A 98 11.03 8.37 -2.13
CA GLY A 98 10.71 9.13 -0.93
C GLY A 98 11.49 8.66 0.30
N PHE A 99 11.97 9.59 1.11
CA PHE A 99 12.54 9.29 2.42
C PHE A 99 11.73 10.00 3.51
N ARG A 100 11.12 9.24 4.42
CA ARG A 100 10.51 9.78 5.65
C ARG A 100 11.62 10.23 6.61
N ILE A 101 12.05 11.49 6.48
CA ILE A 101 13.09 12.11 7.29
C ILE A 101 12.58 12.26 8.72
N LYS A 102 11.54 13.09 8.92
CA LYS A 102 10.95 13.26 10.26
C LYS A 102 10.19 11.99 10.63
N PRO A 103 10.60 11.28 11.68
CA PRO A 103 9.88 10.09 12.10
C PRO A 103 8.49 10.48 12.61
N LEU A 104 7.51 9.65 12.29
CA LEU A 104 6.21 9.68 12.95
C LEU A 104 6.32 9.23 14.40
N ASP A 105 5.31 9.63 15.18
CA ASP A 105 5.11 9.16 16.54
C ASP A 105 5.22 7.63 16.63
N GLN A 106 5.85 7.13 17.69
CA GLN A 106 6.15 5.71 17.83
C GLN A 106 4.88 4.86 17.87
N ARG A 107 3.87 5.29 18.61
CA ARG A 107 2.59 4.58 18.73
C ARG A 107 1.90 4.54 17.38
N CYS A 108 1.90 5.64 16.62
CA CYS A 108 1.36 5.66 15.26
C CYS A 108 2.07 4.65 14.34
N ARG A 109 3.40 4.56 14.39
CA ARG A 109 4.17 3.58 13.60
C ARG A 109 3.86 2.13 13.98
N GLU A 110 3.67 1.85 15.27
CA GLU A 110 3.30 0.52 15.77
C GLU A 110 1.89 0.13 15.32
N LEU A 111 0.93 1.05 15.43
CA LEU A 111 -0.45 0.85 14.98
C LEU A 111 -0.52 0.69 13.46
N ASN A 112 0.26 1.46 12.68
CA ASN A 112 0.35 1.30 11.24
C ASN A 112 0.78 -0.13 10.86
N ARG A 113 1.87 -0.63 11.48
CA ARG A 113 2.39 -1.99 11.25
C ARG A 113 1.38 -3.07 11.60
N LYS A 114 0.61 -2.86 12.67
CA LYS A 114 -0.32 -3.86 13.17
C LYS A 114 -1.63 -3.89 12.39
N TYR A 115 -2.18 -2.73 12.06
CA TYR A 115 -3.58 -2.59 11.63
C TYR A 115 -3.77 -2.12 10.19
N VAL A 116 -2.81 -1.42 9.59
CA VAL A 116 -3.04 -0.73 8.30
C VAL A 116 -2.12 -1.26 7.20
N LEU A 117 -0.84 -1.44 7.49
CA LEU A 117 0.13 -2.01 6.54
C LEU A 117 -0.24 -3.40 6.00
N PRO A 118 -0.85 -4.32 6.78
CA PRO A 118 -1.24 -5.63 6.25
C PRO A 118 -2.26 -5.56 5.12
N VAL A 119 -3.17 -4.59 5.16
CA VAL A 119 -4.17 -4.39 4.10
C VAL A 119 -3.69 -3.42 3.02
N GLY A 120 -3.08 -2.31 3.41
CA GLY A 120 -2.51 -1.32 2.51
C GLY A 120 -3.52 -0.76 1.51
N TYR A 121 -2.99 -0.15 0.44
CA TYR A 121 -3.76 0.39 -0.68
C TYR A 121 -3.73 -0.50 -1.92
N THR A 122 -3.06 -1.66 -1.84
CA THR A 122 -2.91 -2.58 -2.97
C THR A 122 -4.10 -3.52 -3.04
N ARG A 123 -4.72 -3.59 -4.21
CA ARG A 123 -5.73 -4.57 -4.66
C ARG A 123 -7.01 -4.55 -3.85
N ASN A 124 -7.30 -3.49 -3.09
CA ASN A 124 -8.51 -3.37 -2.30
C ASN A 124 -8.90 -1.91 -2.11
N ASN A 125 -10.14 -1.72 -1.66
CA ASN A 125 -10.70 -0.39 -1.46
C ASN A 125 -11.01 -0.04 0.01
N LEU A 126 -10.46 -0.75 1.00
CA LEU A 126 -10.80 -0.55 2.42
C LEU A 126 -10.61 0.90 2.89
N LEU A 127 -9.49 1.49 2.49
CA LEU A 127 -9.03 2.81 2.95
C LEU A 127 -9.49 3.95 2.05
N VAL A 128 -10.19 3.67 0.95
CA VAL A 128 -10.56 4.64 -0.08
C VAL A 128 -12.07 4.67 -0.35
N THR A 129 -12.82 4.03 0.54
CA THR A 129 -14.28 3.90 0.48
C THR A 129 -14.86 4.23 1.84
N ASP A 130 -15.98 4.94 1.88
CA ASP A 130 -16.76 5.12 3.11
C ASP A 130 -17.54 3.84 3.43
N TRP A 131 -17.40 3.32 4.65
CA TRP A 131 -18.14 2.14 5.12
C TRP A 131 -18.13 2.06 6.65
N ASP A 132 -19.11 1.36 7.21
CA ASP A 132 -19.17 1.03 8.64
C ASP A 132 -19.88 -0.32 8.88
N GLU A 133 -20.08 -0.71 10.13
CA GLU A 133 -20.73 -1.99 10.49
C GLU A 133 -22.22 -2.08 10.10
N THR A 134 -22.83 -0.96 9.70
CA THR A 134 -24.21 -0.90 9.22
C THR A 134 -24.31 -0.90 7.70
N ASP A 135 -23.26 -0.44 7.01
CA ASP A 135 -23.18 -0.42 5.56
C ASP A 135 -21.79 -0.78 5.02
N TYR A 136 -21.70 -1.99 4.46
CA TYR A 136 -20.52 -2.49 3.78
C TYR A 136 -20.61 -2.34 2.25
N ALA A 137 -21.65 -1.68 1.70
CA ALA A 137 -22.01 -1.74 0.28
C ALA A 137 -20.85 -1.34 -0.65
N GLY A 138 -20.03 -0.37 -0.29
CA GLY A 138 -18.89 0.06 -1.10
C GLY A 138 -17.71 -0.93 -1.14
N LEU A 139 -17.58 -1.85 -0.19
CA LEU A 139 -16.41 -2.74 -0.11
C LEU A 139 -16.43 -3.86 -1.14
N GLU A 140 -15.27 -4.11 -1.74
CA GLU A 140 -15.01 -5.27 -2.60
C GLU A 140 -14.53 -6.46 -1.75
N LEU A 141 -15.45 -7.37 -1.42
CA LEU A 141 -15.19 -8.44 -0.46
C LEU A 141 -14.23 -9.51 -0.98
N TYR A 142 -14.13 -9.72 -2.30
CA TYR A 142 -13.16 -10.69 -2.84
C TYR A 142 -11.72 -10.19 -2.73
N ASP A 143 -11.50 -8.88 -2.94
CA ASP A 143 -10.22 -8.23 -2.72
C ASP A 143 -9.77 -8.33 -1.26
N LEU A 144 -10.69 -8.02 -0.33
CA LEU A 144 -10.43 -8.12 1.10
C LEU A 144 -10.19 -9.56 1.53
N TYR A 145 -10.93 -10.52 0.97
CA TYR A 145 -10.72 -11.94 1.22
C TYR A 145 -9.29 -12.36 0.88
N GLU A 146 -8.78 -12.03 -0.31
CA GLU A 146 -7.43 -12.41 -0.73
C GLU A 146 -6.36 -11.88 0.24
N ILE A 147 -6.48 -10.61 0.63
CA ILE A 147 -5.51 -9.97 1.51
C ILE A 147 -5.61 -10.52 2.93
N LEU A 148 -6.82 -10.63 3.47
CA LEU A 148 -7.04 -11.07 4.84
C LEU A 148 -6.80 -12.57 5.02
N TYR A 149 -6.96 -13.38 3.97
CA TYR A 149 -6.52 -14.77 3.98
C TYR A 149 -5.01 -14.85 4.28
N ARG A 150 -4.21 -13.99 3.63
CA ARG A 150 -2.77 -13.89 3.90
C ARG A 150 -2.46 -13.37 5.29
N VAL A 151 -3.22 -12.39 5.79
CA VAL A 151 -3.07 -11.90 7.17
C VAL A 151 -3.36 -13.01 8.18
N LYS A 152 -4.39 -13.83 7.94
CA LYS A 152 -4.85 -14.88 8.84
C LYS A 152 -3.96 -16.12 8.84
N TYR A 153 -3.61 -16.62 7.65
CA TYR A 153 -2.94 -17.91 7.49
C TYR A 153 -1.45 -17.78 7.15
N GLY A 154 -0.97 -16.59 6.79
CA GLY A 154 0.42 -16.35 6.39
C GLY A 154 0.75 -16.86 4.99
N ASP A 155 -0.25 -17.28 4.21
CA ASP A 155 -0.09 -17.84 2.85
C ASP A 155 -1.08 -17.19 1.87
N TYR A 156 -0.84 -17.33 0.58
CA TYR A 156 -1.75 -16.86 -0.45
C TYR A 156 -2.98 -17.76 -0.57
N VAL A 157 -4.06 -17.22 -1.14
CA VAL A 157 -5.23 -18.03 -1.48
C VAL A 157 -4.84 -19.17 -2.43
N PRO A 158 -5.43 -20.37 -2.30
CA PRO A 158 -5.06 -21.55 -3.08
C PRO A 158 -5.66 -21.56 -4.50
N TYR A 159 -5.93 -20.37 -5.08
CA TYR A 159 -6.59 -20.19 -6.37
C TYR A 159 -5.65 -19.47 -7.33
N SER A 160 -5.16 -20.21 -8.32
CA SER A 160 -4.22 -19.68 -9.31
C SER A 160 -4.89 -18.68 -10.25
N ALA A 161 -4.25 -17.54 -10.48
CA ALA A 161 -4.67 -16.63 -11.53
C ALA A 161 -4.20 -17.14 -12.91
N TYR A 162 -5.14 -17.35 -13.82
CA TYR A 162 -4.90 -17.52 -15.26
C TYR A 162 -6.04 -16.87 -16.03
N GLU A 163 -5.87 -16.71 -17.34
CA GLU A 163 -6.86 -16.05 -18.20
C GLU A 163 -8.21 -16.78 -18.18
N GLY A 164 -9.26 -16.08 -17.76
CA GLY A 164 -10.59 -16.66 -17.60
C GLY A 164 -10.76 -17.60 -16.40
N ALA A 165 -9.87 -17.57 -15.40
CA ALA A 165 -10.01 -18.39 -14.20
C ALA A 165 -11.27 -18.03 -13.39
N GLU A 166 -12.05 -19.07 -13.07
CA GLU A 166 -13.23 -18.98 -12.20
C GLU A 166 -13.27 -20.20 -11.29
N TYR A 167 -13.58 -19.95 -10.02
CA TYR A 167 -13.60 -20.94 -8.94
C TYR A 167 -14.85 -20.80 -8.10
N GLU A 168 -15.12 -21.81 -7.28
CA GLU A 168 -16.13 -21.78 -6.22
C GLU A 168 -15.43 -21.93 -4.86
N ILE A 169 -15.46 -20.88 -4.03
CA ILE A 169 -14.89 -20.90 -2.68
C ILE A 169 -15.93 -21.47 -1.72
N PRO A 170 -15.60 -22.49 -0.88
CA PRO A 170 -16.49 -22.98 0.16
C PRO A 170 -16.96 -21.84 1.09
N GLU A 171 -18.24 -21.81 1.43
CA GLU A 171 -18.79 -20.69 2.22
C GLU A 171 -18.12 -20.52 3.57
N VAL A 172 -17.72 -21.64 4.20
CA VAL A 172 -17.06 -21.63 5.52
C VAL A 172 -15.69 -20.96 5.38
N GLU A 173 -14.95 -21.25 4.33
CA GLU A 173 -13.62 -20.65 4.10
C GLU A 173 -13.73 -19.15 3.87
N PHE A 174 -14.63 -18.73 2.98
CA PHE A 174 -14.82 -17.33 2.63
C PHE A 174 -15.36 -16.49 3.81
N GLU A 175 -16.45 -16.95 4.43
CA GLU A 175 -17.10 -16.24 5.53
C GLU A 175 -16.19 -16.19 6.76
N GLU A 176 -15.50 -17.27 7.11
CA GLU A 176 -14.63 -17.31 8.30
C GLU A 176 -13.48 -16.31 8.21
N VAL A 177 -12.87 -16.14 7.03
CA VAL A 177 -11.83 -15.11 6.84
C VAL A 177 -12.39 -13.71 7.05
N LEU A 178 -13.49 -13.36 6.38
CA LEU A 178 -14.09 -12.03 6.50
C LEU A 178 -14.58 -11.75 7.94
N GLN A 179 -15.28 -12.70 8.55
CA GLN A 179 -15.81 -12.60 9.92
C GLN A 179 -14.72 -12.51 11.00
N THR A 180 -13.50 -12.96 10.70
CA THR A 180 -12.36 -12.79 11.61
C THR A 180 -12.00 -11.31 11.79
N PHE A 181 -12.15 -10.51 10.74
CA PHE A 181 -11.70 -9.11 10.71
C PHE A 181 -12.83 -8.09 10.61
N PHE A 182 -14.07 -8.52 10.39
CA PHE A 182 -15.24 -7.65 10.34
C PHE A 182 -16.37 -8.23 11.18
N GLN A 183 -17.19 -7.37 11.78
CA GLN A 183 -18.45 -7.77 12.40
C GLN A 183 -19.57 -7.87 11.36
N ILE A 184 -19.35 -8.68 10.34
CA ILE A 184 -20.26 -8.87 9.20
C ILE A 184 -20.96 -10.22 9.29
N ASP A 185 -22.28 -10.25 9.09
CA ASP A 185 -23.03 -11.51 9.09
C ASP A 185 -23.03 -12.18 7.70
N SER A 186 -23.28 -13.50 7.68
CA SER A 186 -23.29 -14.29 6.44
C SER A 186 -24.36 -13.84 5.44
N GLN A 187 -25.50 -13.29 5.87
CA GLN A 187 -26.53 -12.80 4.94
C GLN A 187 -26.02 -11.56 4.20
N THR A 188 -25.34 -10.65 4.91
CA THR A 188 -24.69 -9.48 4.33
C THR A 188 -23.59 -9.87 3.34
N ILE A 189 -22.75 -10.85 3.68
CA ILE A 189 -21.73 -11.39 2.74
C ILE A 189 -22.40 -11.93 1.48
N ARG A 190 -23.42 -12.78 1.61
CA ARG A 190 -24.16 -13.39 0.48
C ARG A 190 -24.88 -12.38 -0.38
N ALA A 191 -25.41 -11.30 0.20
CA ALA A 191 -26.08 -10.26 -0.55
C ALA A 191 -25.11 -9.41 -1.41
N LYS A 192 -23.85 -9.29 -0.97
CA LYS A 192 -22.81 -8.51 -1.66
C LYS A 192 -21.98 -9.31 -2.66
N THR A 193 -22.14 -10.62 -2.69
CA THR A 193 -21.30 -11.53 -3.46
C THR A 193 -22.16 -12.49 -4.26
N VAL A 194 -21.53 -13.29 -5.11
CA VAL A 194 -22.24 -14.27 -5.95
C VAL A 194 -22.24 -15.61 -5.26
N TYR A 195 -23.26 -15.84 -4.43
CA TYR A 195 -23.44 -17.04 -3.65
C TYR A 195 -24.26 -18.12 -4.40
N HIS A 196 -23.80 -19.36 -4.36
CA HIS A 196 -24.45 -20.53 -4.94
C HIS A 196 -24.99 -21.45 -3.82
N PRO A 197 -26.32 -21.43 -3.56
CA PRO A 197 -26.90 -22.17 -2.43
C PRO A 197 -26.78 -23.69 -2.53
N ASP A 198 -26.82 -24.23 -3.75
CA ASP A 198 -26.80 -25.68 -3.99
C ASP A 198 -25.44 -26.31 -3.66
N SER A 199 -24.36 -25.61 -4.02
CA SER A 199 -22.98 -26.00 -3.73
C SER A 199 -22.47 -25.44 -2.40
N ARG A 200 -23.15 -24.45 -1.80
CA ARG A 200 -22.75 -23.69 -0.60
C ARG A 200 -21.38 -23.03 -0.78
N THR A 201 -21.25 -22.30 -1.88
CA THR A 201 -20.01 -21.67 -2.33
C THR A 201 -20.23 -20.23 -2.78
N TYR A 202 -19.14 -19.49 -2.92
CA TYR A 202 -19.08 -18.18 -3.55
C TYR A 202 -18.31 -18.30 -4.86
N ARG A 203 -18.86 -17.79 -5.97
CA ARG A 203 -18.10 -17.67 -7.22
C ARG A 203 -16.94 -16.72 -6.99
N TYR A 204 -15.75 -17.08 -7.43
CA TYR A 204 -14.56 -16.25 -7.29
C TYR A 204 -13.76 -16.25 -8.58
N ARG A 205 -13.35 -15.06 -9.00
CA ARG A 205 -12.52 -14.81 -10.17
C ARG A 205 -11.28 -14.06 -9.70
N PRO A 206 -10.06 -14.62 -9.82
CA PRO A 206 -8.84 -13.84 -9.57
C PRO A 206 -8.79 -12.63 -10.53
N ARG A 207 -8.21 -11.52 -10.08
CA ARG A 207 -7.94 -10.37 -10.97
C ARG A 207 -7.06 -10.80 -12.15
N GLY A 208 -7.41 -10.34 -13.34
CA GLY A 208 -6.73 -10.60 -14.60
C GLY A 208 -6.05 -9.35 -15.17
N LEU A 209 -5.65 -9.42 -16.44
CA LEU A 209 -5.00 -8.30 -17.15
C LEU A 209 -5.87 -7.03 -17.19
N HIS A 210 -7.18 -7.17 -17.33
CA HIS A 210 -8.11 -6.07 -17.59
C HIS A 210 -8.63 -5.36 -16.33
N ASP A 211 -8.38 -5.92 -15.15
CA ASP A 211 -8.62 -5.31 -13.83
C ASP A 211 -7.40 -5.44 -12.90
N ALA A 212 -6.21 -5.55 -13.50
CA ALA A 212 -4.94 -5.46 -12.79
C ALA A 212 -4.70 -4.02 -12.30
N GLU A 213 -4.00 -3.92 -11.17
CA GLU A 213 -3.52 -2.63 -10.68
C GLU A 213 -2.17 -2.27 -11.24
N LEU A 214 -1.91 -0.96 -11.27
CA LEU A 214 -0.60 -0.45 -11.61
C LEU A 214 0.40 -0.79 -10.48
N PRO A 215 1.63 -1.21 -10.82
CA PRO A 215 2.68 -1.32 -9.83
C PRO A 215 2.99 0.06 -9.24
N TYR A 216 3.61 0.05 -8.06
CA TYR A 216 4.01 1.27 -7.33
C TYR A 216 2.83 2.13 -6.86
N GLY A 217 1.77 1.49 -6.36
CA GLY A 217 0.71 2.16 -5.60
C GLY A 217 1.24 2.79 -4.30
N PRO A 218 0.43 3.62 -3.61
CA PRO A 218 0.85 4.25 -2.37
C PRO A 218 0.96 3.24 -1.22
N TYR A 219 1.72 3.60 -0.19
CA TYR A 219 1.72 2.89 1.08
C TYR A 219 1.06 3.73 2.18
N PRO A 220 0.43 3.10 3.18
CA PRO A 220 -0.19 3.82 4.27
C PRO A 220 0.81 4.23 5.35
N GLU A 221 0.58 5.41 5.91
CA GLU A 221 1.12 5.80 7.19
C GLU A 221 0.02 6.31 8.12
N VAL A 222 0.00 5.80 9.36
CA VAL A 222 -0.81 6.39 10.43
C VAL A 222 -0.10 7.63 10.94
N THR A 223 -0.73 8.80 10.82
CA THR A 223 -0.15 10.08 11.22
C THR A 223 -0.71 10.62 12.53
N ALA A 224 -1.87 10.12 12.94
CA ALA A 224 -2.46 10.36 14.25
C ALA A 224 -3.30 9.16 14.70
N CYS A 225 -3.46 8.99 16.01
CA CYS A 225 -4.33 7.98 16.58
C CYS A 225 -5.01 8.48 17.87
N GLU A 226 -6.24 8.04 18.09
CA GLU A 226 -7.06 8.39 19.25
C GLU A 226 -7.78 7.15 19.79
N GLU A 227 -7.70 6.93 21.11
CA GLU A 227 -8.52 5.92 21.79
C GLU A 227 -9.92 6.47 22.06
N GLN A 228 -10.93 5.71 21.67
CA GLN A 228 -12.32 6.05 21.89
C GLN A 228 -12.84 5.49 23.23
N ALA A 229 -13.96 6.04 23.70
CA ALA A 229 -14.55 5.65 24.99
C ALA A 229 -15.02 4.17 25.03
N ASP A 230 -15.29 3.57 23.88
CA ASP A 230 -15.70 2.17 23.73
C ASP A 230 -14.52 1.18 23.57
N GLY A 231 -13.28 1.69 23.62
CA GLY A 231 -12.06 0.89 23.48
C GLY A 231 -11.60 0.67 22.04
N THR A 232 -12.32 1.19 21.03
CA THR A 232 -11.82 1.26 19.65
C THR A 232 -10.74 2.32 19.50
N ILE A 233 -9.98 2.27 18.41
CA ILE A 233 -8.94 3.23 18.08
C ILE A 233 -9.27 3.85 16.72
N CYS A 234 -9.41 5.17 16.67
CA CYS A 234 -9.45 5.93 15.42
C CYS A 234 -8.01 6.19 14.94
N LEU A 235 -7.72 5.87 13.69
CA LEU A 235 -6.43 6.07 13.04
C LEU A 235 -6.61 7.06 11.89
N THR A 236 -5.87 8.16 11.91
CA THR A 236 -5.71 8.98 10.70
C THR A 236 -4.67 8.33 9.81
N VAL A 237 -5.09 7.84 8.65
CA VAL A 237 -4.25 7.16 7.66
C VAL A 237 -4.05 8.09 6.47
N GLU A 238 -2.79 8.27 6.05
CA GLU A 238 -2.44 9.00 4.83
C GLU A 238 -1.75 8.06 3.82
N ALA A 239 -2.12 8.20 2.55
CA ALA A 239 -1.51 7.47 1.44
C ALA A 239 -0.28 8.22 0.93
N VAL A 240 0.92 7.69 1.16
CA VAL A 240 2.15 8.25 0.60
C VAL A 240 2.40 7.63 -0.77
N TRP A 241 2.45 8.46 -1.81
CA TRP A 241 2.66 8.03 -3.18
C TRP A 241 3.96 8.55 -3.78
N GLU A 242 5.03 7.77 -3.63
CA GLU A 242 6.38 8.15 -4.10
C GLU A 242 6.41 8.44 -5.60
N ARG A 243 5.70 7.65 -6.41
CA ARG A 243 5.61 7.85 -7.87
C ARG A 243 5.07 9.22 -8.26
N LYS A 244 4.20 9.83 -7.42
CA LYS A 244 3.64 11.17 -7.62
C LYS A 244 4.31 12.23 -6.76
N GLY A 245 5.26 11.86 -5.89
CA GLY A 245 5.90 12.75 -4.92
C GLY A 245 4.92 13.34 -3.92
N LEU A 246 3.86 12.59 -3.59
CA LEU A 246 2.82 13.04 -2.66
C LEU A 246 3.04 12.35 -1.32
N ASP A 247 3.15 13.13 -0.25
CA ASP A 247 3.17 12.61 1.12
C ASP A 247 1.75 12.42 1.70
N SER A 248 0.71 12.75 0.93
CA SER A 248 -0.70 12.48 1.23
C SER A 248 -1.55 12.59 -0.04
N ALA A 249 -1.64 11.51 -0.81
CA ALA A 249 -2.51 11.39 -1.98
C ALA A 249 -3.98 11.15 -1.61
N ALA A 250 -4.21 10.52 -0.46
CA ALA A 250 -5.52 10.33 0.15
C ALA A 250 -5.36 10.36 1.67
N ARG A 251 -6.45 10.68 2.37
CA ARG A 251 -6.53 10.65 3.83
C ARG A 251 -7.85 10.06 4.27
N SER A 252 -7.78 9.16 5.24
CA SER A 252 -8.96 8.49 5.79
C SER A 252 -8.87 8.36 7.31
N GLU A 253 -10.02 8.23 7.95
CA GLU A 253 -10.15 7.87 9.36
C GLU A 253 -10.63 6.42 9.44
N LEU A 254 -9.71 5.53 9.84
CA LEU A 254 -9.98 4.10 10.00
C LEU A 254 -10.19 3.80 11.48
N VAL A 255 -11.32 3.20 11.82
CA VAL A 255 -11.60 2.73 13.18
C VAL A 255 -11.34 1.24 13.28
N VAL A 256 -10.53 0.85 14.27
CA VAL A 256 -10.22 -0.55 14.57
C VAL A 256 -10.59 -0.91 15.99
N ARG A 257 -11.03 -2.15 16.18
CA ARG A 257 -11.36 -2.75 17.47
C ARG A 257 -10.30 -3.78 17.85
N PRO A 258 -9.39 -3.48 18.79
CA PRO A 258 -8.50 -4.48 19.35
C PRO A 258 -9.29 -5.57 20.09
N LEU A 259 -8.87 -6.83 19.95
CA LEU A 259 -9.48 -7.97 20.66
C LEU A 259 -8.53 -8.51 21.74
N GLU A 260 -9.10 -9.09 22.80
CA GLU A 260 -8.34 -9.62 23.95
C GLU A 260 -7.33 -10.71 23.56
N ASN A 261 -7.62 -11.47 22.51
CA ASN A 261 -6.74 -12.53 21.99
C ASN A 261 -5.55 -11.99 21.17
N GLY A 262 -5.37 -10.67 21.07
CA GLY A 262 -4.32 -10.02 20.30
C GLY A 262 -4.68 -9.74 18.84
N SER A 263 -5.79 -10.30 18.35
CA SER A 263 -6.37 -9.99 17.04
C SER A 263 -7.08 -8.63 17.04
N PHE A 264 -7.78 -8.30 15.96
CA PHE A 264 -8.54 -7.08 15.80
C PHE A 264 -9.65 -7.23 14.74
N GLN A 265 -10.56 -6.26 14.72
CA GLN A 265 -11.53 -6.07 13.65
C GLN A 265 -11.48 -4.64 13.12
N TYR A 266 -11.76 -4.46 11.84
CA TYR A 266 -12.07 -3.15 11.26
C TYR A 266 -13.55 -2.83 11.53
N VAL A 267 -13.81 -1.58 11.92
CA VAL A 267 -15.14 -1.12 12.34
C VAL A 267 -15.74 -0.17 11.29
N SER A 268 -14.95 0.80 10.84
CA SER A 268 -15.38 1.76 9.82
C SER A 268 -14.19 2.40 9.14
N ASN A 269 -14.43 2.99 7.96
CA ASN A 269 -13.52 3.93 7.32
C ASN A 269 -14.32 5.13 6.81
N ALA A 270 -13.77 6.33 6.99
CA ALA A 270 -14.29 7.56 6.40
C ALA A 270 -13.20 8.28 5.62
N VAL A 271 -13.39 8.45 4.31
CA VAL A 271 -12.47 9.18 3.43
C VAL A 271 -12.62 10.68 3.71
N GLN A 272 -11.53 11.29 4.15
CA GLN A 272 -11.49 12.71 4.52
C GLN A 272 -11.10 13.60 3.34
N SER A 273 -10.17 13.12 2.52
CA SER A 273 -9.72 13.84 1.33
C SER A 273 -9.08 12.89 0.33
N TRP A 274 -9.24 13.23 -0.93
CA TRP A 274 -8.62 12.57 -2.06
C TRP A 274 -8.05 13.62 -3.00
N ASP A 275 -6.86 13.40 -3.54
CA ASP A 275 -6.32 14.26 -4.60
C ASP A 275 -7.04 13.95 -5.93
N GLU A 276 -8.07 14.75 -6.23
CA GLU A 276 -8.90 14.59 -7.43
C GLU A 276 -8.13 14.87 -8.74
N GLU A 277 -6.96 15.52 -8.67
CA GLU A 277 -6.14 15.85 -9.84
C GLU A 277 -5.21 14.70 -10.26
N LEU A 278 -5.26 13.57 -9.57
CA LEU A 278 -4.50 12.37 -9.92
C LEU A 278 -4.91 11.84 -11.30
N GLU A 279 -4.03 12.05 -12.28
CA GLU A 279 -4.15 11.57 -13.67
C GLU A 279 -4.50 10.07 -13.78
N PHE A 280 -4.08 9.28 -12.80
CA PHE A 280 -4.46 7.87 -12.67
C PHE A 280 -4.55 7.49 -11.20
N VAL A 281 -5.39 6.49 -10.91
CA VAL A 281 -5.59 5.91 -9.58
C VAL A 281 -4.83 4.59 -9.47
N TRP A 282 -4.44 4.22 -8.25
CA TRP A 282 -3.76 2.94 -8.00
C TRP A 282 -4.73 1.76 -7.93
N TYR A 283 -6.00 2.02 -7.59
CA TYR A 283 -7.05 1.02 -7.45
C TYR A 283 -8.02 1.09 -8.63
N SER A 284 -8.35 -0.07 -9.18
CA SER A 284 -9.42 -0.24 -10.17
C SER A 284 -10.47 -1.21 -9.61
N PRO A 285 -11.78 -0.94 -9.77
CA PRO A 285 -12.82 -1.91 -9.46
C PRO A 285 -12.60 -3.23 -10.20
N ARG A 286 -13.11 -4.33 -9.64
CA ARG A 286 -13.18 -5.61 -10.37
C ARG A 286 -14.13 -5.49 -11.56
N LEU A 287 -13.89 -6.28 -12.59
CA LEU A 287 -14.80 -6.36 -13.73
C LEU A 287 -16.20 -6.80 -13.29
N THR A 288 -17.21 -6.15 -13.85
CA THR A 288 -18.58 -6.67 -13.82
C THR A 288 -18.68 -7.97 -14.63
N ASP A 289 -19.78 -8.70 -14.48
CA ASP A 289 -20.01 -9.93 -15.25
C ASP A 289 -19.99 -9.67 -16.77
N GLU A 290 -20.59 -8.57 -17.22
CA GLU A 290 -20.62 -8.19 -18.63
C GLU A 290 -19.22 -7.86 -19.16
N GLU A 291 -18.42 -7.11 -18.40
CA GLU A 291 -17.05 -6.78 -18.78
C GLU A 291 -16.14 -8.02 -18.76
N TRP A 292 -16.30 -8.89 -17.75
CA TRP A 292 -15.53 -10.12 -17.66
C TRP A 292 -15.85 -11.05 -18.83
N ASP A 293 -17.12 -11.23 -19.19
CA ASP A 293 -17.52 -12.05 -20.33
C ASP A 293 -17.02 -11.45 -21.66
N ALA A 294 -16.97 -10.13 -21.78
CA ALA A 294 -16.45 -9.46 -22.98
C ALA A 294 -14.95 -9.72 -23.20
N TRP A 295 -14.17 -9.83 -22.13
CA TRP A 295 -12.72 -10.07 -22.21
C TRP A 295 -12.32 -11.54 -22.16
N TYR A 296 -13.03 -12.33 -21.35
CA TYR A 296 -12.62 -13.69 -20.99
C TYR A 296 -13.68 -14.76 -21.30
N GLY A 297 -14.84 -14.36 -21.82
CA GLY A 297 -15.90 -15.29 -22.19
C GLY A 297 -15.51 -16.22 -23.35
N ALA A 298 -16.28 -17.28 -23.54
CA ALA A 298 -15.99 -18.34 -24.52
C ALA A 298 -15.87 -17.84 -25.98
N GLU A 299 -16.47 -16.70 -26.32
CA GLU A 299 -16.36 -16.06 -27.64
C GLU A 299 -15.10 -15.20 -27.78
N ALA A 300 -14.58 -14.64 -26.68
CA ALA A 300 -13.36 -13.83 -26.65
C ALA A 300 -12.11 -14.71 -26.71
N MET A 301 -12.11 -15.87 -26.04
CA MET A 301 -11.00 -16.83 -26.05
C MET A 301 -10.79 -17.57 -27.39
N GLN A 302 -11.62 -17.30 -28.41
CA GLN A 302 -11.52 -17.89 -29.76
C GLN A 302 -10.89 -16.95 -30.80
N GLN A 303 -10.58 -15.70 -30.43
CA GLN A 303 -9.94 -14.69 -31.28
C GLN A 303 -8.44 -14.60 -30.99
#